data_AF-A0A9Q1E6H1-F1
#
_entry.id   AF-A0A9Q1E6H1-F1
#
_cell.length_a   1.000
_cell.length_b   1.000
_cell.length_c   1.000
_cell.angle_alpha   90.00
_cell.angle_beta   90.00
_cell.angle_gamma   90.00
#
_symmetry.space_group_name_H-M   'P 1'
#
loop_
_entity.id
_entity.type
_entity.pdbx_description
1 polymer ?
#
loop_
_entity_poly.entity_id
_entity_poly.type
_entity_poly.pdbx_seq_one_letter_code
_entity_poly.pdbx_strand_id
1 'polypeptide(L)'
;MNTFTPADFDFTFLEEGFCARDMVEQRINELSMSDDKDAFYVADLGDVLKKHLRWVRAMPRVTPFYAVKCNNSRAVVMMLASLGTGFDCASKNEIELVQSLGVDPSRIIYANPCKEISHLKYASAHGVKMMTFDSEEELVKVARCHENAKLVLRIATDDSKAVFQLSVKFGATLKSCLRLLERAQVLGLDIIGVSFHMGCGCTDPETYTQAISDARCVFDMGVSTRHHVKRSTQSPAELGYNMTLLDIGGGFPGSDDFKLKFEEFTAVINPALDKHFPADCGVQVIGEPGSYYVISAYMLAVNIIAKKVVMTEQSASDDEDDGAKDRTLMYYVNDGIYSSFNEVIFNPAYGLPRLHKKPKPGERMYPCSIWGQTCDGLDRIAERCILPDLQVGEWLLFNNMGAYSVTLSTTFNGFHKPDVHYVMSRSACVQKGTAVSGCRLCGGTRRCGVGLDETRLVVPRLPPLRYRAAAPVVVSGRLSALFRRLLYGGLGVRAGWAVEIHSNTFSRSLLRGCAPPLKRRVPTACRRATTESSLVLLAKPRPARVL
;
A
#
# COMPACT_ATOMS: atom_id res chain seq x y z
N MET A 1 -5.27 17.59 17.65
CA MET A 1 -3.95 17.69 17.01
C MET A 1 -3.97 16.59 15.97
N ASN A 2 -4.20 16.79 14.68
CA ASN A 2 -3.90 17.93 13.80
C ASN A 2 -5.10 18.26 12.91
N THR A 3 -5.42 19.55 12.79
CA THR A 3 -6.20 20.09 11.67
C THR A 3 -5.36 19.97 10.40
N PHE A 4 -5.96 19.74 9.23
CA PHE A 4 -5.28 19.87 7.93
C PHE A 4 -4.57 21.23 7.90
N THR A 5 -3.25 21.25 8.08
CA THR A 5 -2.46 22.45 7.82
C THR A 5 -2.05 22.40 6.36
N PRO A 6 -2.32 23.43 5.55
CA PRO A 6 -1.88 23.52 4.15
C PRO A 6 -0.36 23.42 3.93
N ALA A 7 0.45 23.24 4.98
CA ALA A 7 1.90 23.24 4.94
C ALA A 7 2.52 21.90 4.48
N ASP A 8 1.77 20.78 4.51
CA ASP A 8 2.34 19.45 4.24
C ASP A 8 2.10 18.92 2.82
N PHE A 9 1.04 19.38 2.13
CA PHE A 9 0.70 19.01 0.75
C PHE A 9 -0.38 19.95 0.17
N ASP A 10 -0.44 20.07 -1.16
CA ASP A 10 -1.42 20.90 -1.86
C ASP A 10 -2.82 20.26 -1.79
N PHE A 11 -3.78 20.98 -1.21
CA PHE A 11 -5.13 20.48 -0.97
C PHE A 11 -6.19 21.56 -1.23
N THR A 12 -7.20 21.22 -2.03
CA THR A 12 -8.29 22.11 -2.41
C THR A 12 -9.66 21.50 -2.12
N PHE A 13 -10.56 22.28 -1.50
CA PHE A 13 -11.96 21.88 -1.38
C PHE A 13 -12.71 22.14 -2.69
N LEU A 14 -13.44 21.13 -3.19
CA LEU A 14 -14.34 21.28 -4.33
C LEU A 14 -15.59 22.07 -3.93
N GLU A 15 -15.98 23.01 -4.78
CA GLU A 15 -17.26 23.71 -4.70
C GLU A 15 -18.43 22.78 -5.04
N GLU A 16 -19.66 23.18 -4.68
CA GLU A 16 -20.84 22.39 -5.01
C GLU A 16 -21.02 22.29 -6.53
N GLY A 17 -21.26 21.07 -7.03
CA GLY A 17 -21.39 20.79 -8.45
C GLY A 17 -20.08 20.48 -9.18
N PHE A 18 -18.91 20.76 -8.57
CA PHE A 18 -17.60 20.43 -9.14
C PHE A 18 -17.12 19.04 -8.69
N CYS A 19 -16.44 18.34 -9.59
CA CYS A 19 -15.82 17.05 -9.34
C CYS A 19 -14.30 17.07 -9.60
N ALA A 20 -13.61 15.99 -9.24
CA ALA A 20 -12.16 15.87 -9.45
C ALA A 20 -11.76 16.01 -10.94
N ARG A 21 -12.62 15.60 -11.88
CA ARG A 21 -12.36 15.80 -13.31
C ARG A 21 -12.37 17.28 -13.69
N ASP A 22 -13.24 18.08 -13.10
CA ASP A 22 -13.29 19.53 -13.38
C ASP A 22 -12.01 20.22 -12.91
N MET A 23 -11.36 19.71 -11.86
CA MET A 23 -10.05 20.19 -11.41
C MET A 23 -8.92 19.83 -12.38
N VAL A 24 -8.99 18.65 -13.03
CA VAL A 24 -8.06 18.30 -14.11
C VAL A 24 -8.22 19.27 -15.28
N GLU A 25 -9.47 19.56 -15.67
CA GLU A 25 -9.77 20.52 -16.73
C GLU A 25 -9.27 21.93 -16.39
N GLN A 26 -9.53 22.40 -15.16
CA GLN A 26 -9.04 23.68 -14.68
C GLN A 26 -7.51 23.75 -14.76
N ARG A 27 -6.81 22.71 -14.27
CA ARG A 27 -5.36 22.68 -14.25
C ARG A 27 -4.76 22.64 -15.66
N ILE A 28 -5.34 21.86 -16.57
CA ILE A 28 -4.95 21.86 -17.98
C ILE A 28 -5.12 23.26 -18.59
N ASN A 29 -6.21 23.96 -18.28
CA ASN A 29 -6.45 25.31 -18.77
C ASN A 29 -5.47 26.35 -18.18
N GLU A 30 -5.12 26.25 -16.89
CA GLU A 30 -4.09 27.09 -16.26
C GLU A 30 -2.72 26.90 -16.95
N LEU A 31 -2.37 25.67 -17.28
CA LEU A 31 -1.13 25.32 -17.98
C LEU A 31 -1.18 25.61 -19.48
N SER A 32 -2.32 25.99 -20.05
CA SER A 32 -2.45 26.21 -21.50
C SER A 32 -1.59 27.37 -22.02
N MET A 33 -1.34 28.36 -21.17
CA MET A 33 -0.55 29.56 -21.45
C MET A 33 0.93 29.42 -21.04
N SER A 34 1.31 28.28 -20.46
CA SER A 34 2.68 27.96 -20.06
C SER A 34 3.28 26.93 -21.01
N ASP A 35 4.58 27.01 -21.26
CA ASP A 35 5.33 25.95 -21.93
C ASP A 35 5.68 24.80 -20.97
N ASP A 36 5.69 25.07 -19.66
CA ASP A 36 5.92 24.07 -18.61
C ASP A 36 4.63 23.27 -18.36
N LYS A 37 4.42 22.22 -19.17
CA LYS A 37 3.24 21.34 -19.14
C LYS A 37 3.55 19.99 -18.50
N ASP A 38 4.14 20.03 -17.31
CA ASP A 38 4.52 18.82 -16.57
C ASP A 38 3.31 17.93 -16.26
N ALA A 39 3.54 16.61 -16.27
CA ALA A 39 2.53 15.64 -15.85
C ALA A 39 2.12 15.90 -14.40
N PHE A 40 0.84 15.68 -14.10
CA PHE A 40 0.31 15.88 -12.75
C PHE A 40 -0.82 14.91 -12.42
N TYR A 41 -1.03 14.67 -11.14
CA TYR A 41 -2.16 13.95 -10.59
C TYR A 41 -3.21 14.89 -10.02
N VAL A 42 -4.48 14.50 -10.15
CA VAL A 42 -5.54 14.95 -9.25
C VAL A 42 -6.01 13.76 -8.42
N ALA A 43 -6.00 13.91 -7.10
CA ALA A 43 -6.32 12.86 -6.14
C ALA A 43 -7.55 13.23 -5.28
N ASP A 44 -8.68 12.56 -5.52
CA ASP A 44 -9.94 12.76 -4.78
C ASP A 44 -9.94 11.98 -3.44
N LEU A 45 -9.61 12.67 -2.34
CA LEU A 45 -9.71 12.09 -1.00
C LEU A 45 -11.16 11.78 -0.58
N GLY A 46 -12.15 12.38 -1.26
CA GLY A 46 -13.56 12.04 -1.13
C GLY A 46 -13.87 10.63 -1.65
N ASP A 47 -13.16 10.13 -2.66
CA ASP A 47 -13.28 8.73 -3.11
C ASP A 47 -12.81 7.77 -2.03
N VAL A 48 -11.68 8.06 -1.37
CA VAL A 48 -11.15 7.25 -0.25
C VAL A 48 -12.19 7.13 0.88
N LEU A 49 -12.89 8.23 1.20
CA LEU A 49 -14.01 8.20 2.15
C LEU A 49 -15.16 7.29 1.68
N LYS A 50 -15.58 7.42 0.41
CA LYS A 50 -16.65 6.59 -0.15
C LYS A 50 -16.29 5.10 -0.06
N LYS A 51 -15.03 4.74 -0.35
CA LYS A 51 -14.52 3.37 -0.20
C LYS A 51 -14.58 2.90 1.25
N HIS A 52 -14.20 3.75 2.20
CA HIS A 52 -14.29 3.40 3.61
C HIS A 52 -15.73 3.10 4.04
N LEU A 53 -16.69 3.95 3.67
CA LEU A 53 -18.10 3.75 3.99
C LEU A 53 -18.67 2.49 3.32
N ARG A 54 -18.25 2.21 2.09
CA ARG A 54 -18.61 0.98 1.36
C ARG A 54 -18.05 -0.26 2.06
N TRP A 55 -16.79 -0.22 2.52
CA TRP A 55 -16.17 -1.31 3.27
C TRP A 55 -16.93 -1.63 4.55
N VAL A 56 -17.17 -0.61 5.40
CA VAL A 56 -17.86 -0.79 6.69
C VAL A 56 -19.27 -1.37 6.50
N ARG A 57 -19.96 -0.98 5.43
CA ARG A 57 -21.28 -1.53 5.10
C ARG A 57 -21.22 -2.97 4.62
N ALA A 58 -20.29 -3.30 3.72
CA ALA A 58 -20.24 -4.60 3.06
C ALA A 58 -19.57 -5.70 3.89
N MET A 59 -18.62 -5.35 4.77
CA MET A 59 -17.92 -6.27 5.66
C MET A 59 -17.88 -5.72 7.11
N PRO A 60 -19.03 -5.64 7.80
CA PRO A 60 -19.13 -4.98 9.11
C PRO A 60 -18.31 -5.66 10.21
N ARG A 61 -17.93 -6.93 10.02
CA ARG A 61 -17.12 -7.72 10.96
C ARG A 61 -15.61 -7.59 10.72
N VAL A 62 -15.19 -6.99 9.60
CA VAL A 62 -13.79 -6.96 9.16
C VAL A 62 -13.22 -5.55 9.31
N THR A 63 -12.27 -5.39 10.23
CA THR A 63 -11.60 -4.09 10.42
C THR A 63 -10.53 -3.89 9.34
N PRO A 64 -10.58 -2.80 8.54
CA PRO A 64 -9.58 -2.57 7.50
C PRO A 64 -8.26 -2.05 8.08
N PHE A 65 -7.16 -2.71 7.73
CA PHE A 65 -5.78 -2.27 7.93
C PHE A 65 -5.19 -1.86 6.58
N TYR A 66 -5.05 -0.56 6.32
CA TYR A 66 -4.61 -0.09 5.00
C TYR A 66 -3.16 -0.52 4.71
N ALA A 67 -2.94 -1.18 3.57
CA ALA A 67 -1.60 -1.58 3.13
C ALA A 67 -0.81 -0.37 2.60
N VAL A 68 0.04 0.22 3.44
CA VAL A 68 0.74 1.50 3.18
C VAL A 68 1.58 1.47 1.91
N LYS A 69 2.21 0.32 1.62
CA LYS A 69 2.97 0.04 0.39
C LYS A 69 2.23 0.32 -0.92
N CYS A 70 0.91 0.34 -0.90
CA CYS A 70 0.10 0.59 -2.09
C CYS A 70 0.19 2.06 -2.53
N ASN A 71 -0.04 2.98 -1.59
CA ASN A 71 0.13 4.42 -1.78
C ASN A 71 0.50 5.07 -0.43
N ASN A 72 1.77 5.38 -0.27
CA ASN A 72 2.32 5.93 0.97
C ASN A 72 2.26 7.47 1.03
N SER A 73 1.45 8.09 0.17
CA SER A 73 1.20 9.54 0.22
C SER A 73 0.69 9.96 1.59
N ARG A 74 1.35 10.94 2.20
CA ARG A 74 1.00 11.42 3.56
C ARG A 74 -0.47 11.83 3.69
N ALA A 75 -1.04 12.47 2.66
CA ALA A 75 -2.46 12.86 2.63
C ALA A 75 -3.42 11.66 2.74
N VAL A 76 -3.13 10.56 2.03
CA VAL A 76 -3.93 9.33 2.06
C VAL A 76 -3.84 8.66 3.43
N VAL A 77 -2.62 8.47 3.95
CA VAL A 77 -2.40 7.83 5.25
C VAL A 77 -3.06 8.66 6.36
N MET A 78 -2.96 9.98 6.31
CA MET A 78 -3.61 10.87 7.28
C MET A 78 -5.14 10.82 7.18
N MET A 79 -5.71 10.77 5.97
CA MET A 79 -7.15 10.63 5.77
C MET A 79 -7.65 9.31 6.38
N LEU A 80 -7.03 8.19 6.05
CA LEU A 80 -7.38 6.87 6.59
C LEU A 80 -7.18 6.79 8.11
N ALA A 81 -6.13 7.41 8.64
CA ALA A 81 -5.90 7.52 10.08
C ALA A 81 -7.08 8.23 10.77
N SER A 82 -7.59 9.31 10.16
CA SER A 82 -8.75 10.10 10.61
C SER A 82 -10.09 9.37 10.44
N LEU A 83 -10.15 8.37 9.56
CA LEU A 83 -11.30 7.47 9.42
C LEU A 83 -11.28 6.32 10.43
N GLY A 84 -10.15 6.06 11.08
CA GLY A 84 -10.04 5.04 12.13
C GLY A 84 -9.53 3.68 11.64
N THR A 85 -8.99 3.58 10.42
CA THR A 85 -8.44 2.32 9.89
C THR A 85 -7.19 1.86 10.66
N GLY A 86 -6.90 0.56 10.67
CA GLY A 86 -5.55 0.11 10.96
C GLY A 86 -4.59 0.39 9.80
N PHE A 87 -3.33 -0.03 9.94
CA PHE A 87 -2.30 0.05 8.91
C PHE A 87 -1.48 -1.24 8.87
N ASP A 88 -1.42 -1.86 7.70
CA ASP A 88 -0.43 -2.87 7.35
C ASP A 88 0.84 -2.14 6.89
N CYS A 89 1.91 -2.30 7.68
CA CYS A 89 3.24 -1.79 7.39
C CYS A 89 4.20 -2.96 7.10
N ALA A 90 5.09 -2.78 6.13
CA ALA A 90 6.08 -3.76 5.69
C ALA A 90 7.53 -3.35 6.01
N SER A 91 7.76 -2.15 6.55
CA SER A 91 9.10 -1.64 6.88
C SER A 91 9.11 -0.66 8.05
N LYS A 92 10.31 -0.40 8.60
CA LYS A 92 10.56 0.67 9.57
C LYS A 92 9.98 2.02 9.10
N ASN A 93 10.23 2.39 7.85
CA ASN A 93 9.85 3.72 7.35
C ASN A 93 8.32 3.88 7.23
N GLU A 94 7.60 2.79 6.93
CA GLU A 94 6.13 2.83 6.94
C GLU A 94 5.57 2.93 8.36
N ILE A 95 6.16 2.20 9.32
CA ILE A 95 5.80 2.33 10.74
C ILE A 95 6.05 3.78 11.22
N GLU A 96 7.20 4.35 10.88
CA GLU A 96 7.56 5.72 11.21
C GLU A 96 6.59 6.74 10.59
N LEU A 97 6.24 6.59 9.31
CA LEU A 97 5.24 7.43 8.65
C LEU A 97 3.90 7.40 9.38
N VAL A 98 3.37 6.20 9.66
CA VAL A 98 2.07 6.02 10.32
C VAL A 98 2.09 6.58 11.74
N GLN A 99 3.14 6.30 12.53
CA GLN A 99 3.28 6.84 13.88
C GLN A 99 3.49 8.37 13.89
N SER A 100 4.18 8.95 12.90
CA SER A 100 4.35 10.41 12.77
C SER A 100 3.02 11.16 12.63
N LEU A 101 1.96 10.46 12.23
CA LEU A 101 0.60 10.98 12.11
C LEU A 101 -0.23 10.78 13.39
N GLY A 102 0.40 10.30 14.48
CA GLY A 102 -0.24 10.10 15.78
C GLY A 102 -1.09 8.83 15.88
N VAL A 103 -0.88 7.86 14.99
CA VAL A 103 -1.58 6.57 15.05
C VAL A 103 -0.99 5.70 16.15
N ASP A 104 -1.85 5.17 17.01
CA ASP A 104 -1.44 4.27 18.09
C ASP A 104 -0.83 2.96 17.53
N PRO A 105 0.27 2.43 18.10
CA PRO A 105 0.87 1.17 17.67
C PRO A 105 -0.09 -0.02 17.64
N SER A 106 -1.17 -0.01 18.43
CA SER A 106 -2.21 -1.06 18.42
C SER A 106 -3.01 -1.12 17.11
N ARG A 107 -2.96 -0.07 16.29
CA ARG A 107 -3.57 0.00 14.95
C ARG A 107 -2.58 -0.34 13.85
N ILE A 108 -1.40 -0.87 14.17
CA ILE A 108 -0.38 -1.29 13.21
C ILE A 108 -0.20 -2.80 13.27
N ILE A 109 -0.27 -3.46 12.12
CA ILE A 109 0.25 -4.81 11.92
C ILE A 109 1.52 -4.73 11.07
N TYR A 110 2.63 -5.27 11.55
CA TYR A 110 3.86 -5.40 10.76
C TYR A 110 3.79 -6.68 9.92
N ALA A 111 3.05 -6.63 8.80
CA ALA A 111 2.70 -7.81 8.01
C ALA A 111 3.72 -8.20 6.92
N ASN A 112 5.00 -7.95 7.14
CA ASN A 112 6.07 -8.55 6.37
C ASN A 112 6.52 -9.87 7.04
N PRO A 113 6.40 -11.04 6.39
CA PRO A 113 6.80 -12.31 7.01
C PRO A 113 8.31 -12.43 7.23
N CYS A 114 9.13 -11.73 6.45
CA CYS A 114 10.60 -11.86 6.44
C CYS A 114 11.28 -10.52 6.76
N LYS A 115 11.48 -10.21 8.05
CA LYS A 115 11.86 -8.86 8.51
C LYS A 115 13.34 -8.73 8.81
N GLU A 116 13.94 -7.57 8.55
CA GLU A 116 15.31 -7.33 9.00
C GLU A 116 15.38 -7.25 10.54
N ILE A 117 16.46 -7.75 11.15
CA ILE A 117 16.66 -7.71 12.62
C ILE A 117 16.62 -6.27 13.15
N SER A 118 17.22 -5.32 12.43
CA SER A 118 17.19 -3.90 12.79
C SER A 118 15.77 -3.34 12.84
N HIS A 119 14.91 -3.75 11.90
CA HIS A 119 13.51 -3.34 11.84
C HIS A 119 12.66 -4.01 12.92
N LEU A 120 12.94 -5.28 13.26
CA LEU A 120 12.31 -5.97 14.39
C LEU A 120 12.58 -5.24 15.72
N LYS A 121 13.83 -4.84 15.94
CA LYS A 121 14.21 -4.05 17.13
C LYS A 121 13.52 -2.68 17.15
N TYR A 122 13.41 -2.04 15.99
CA TYR A 122 12.67 -0.78 15.86
C TYR A 122 11.20 -0.94 16.24
N ALA A 123 10.50 -1.96 15.69
CA ALA A 123 9.11 -2.26 16.00
C ALA A 123 8.91 -2.50 17.52
N SER A 124 9.82 -3.28 18.13
CA SER A 124 9.84 -3.52 19.58
C SER A 124 9.97 -2.22 20.38
N ALA A 125 10.95 -1.37 20.04
CA ALA A 125 11.19 -0.10 20.71
C ALA A 125 10.04 0.91 20.57
N HIS A 126 9.23 0.79 19.51
CA HIS A 126 8.11 1.69 19.21
C HIS A 126 6.74 1.06 19.50
N GLY A 127 6.71 -0.06 20.24
CA GLY A 127 5.49 -0.68 20.73
C GLY A 127 4.62 -1.38 19.67
N VAL A 128 5.13 -1.63 18.47
CA VAL A 128 4.40 -2.35 17.40
C VAL A 128 4.51 -3.85 17.64
N LYS A 129 3.49 -4.43 18.27
CA LYS A 129 3.51 -5.82 18.75
C LYS A 129 3.06 -6.84 17.71
N MET A 130 2.05 -6.52 16.90
CA MET A 130 1.45 -7.47 15.95
C MET A 130 2.33 -7.60 14.71
N MET A 131 2.74 -8.82 14.36
CA MET A 131 3.56 -9.06 13.17
C MET A 131 3.36 -10.46 12.58
N THR A 132 3.57 -10.59 11.27
CA THR A 132 3.42 -11.88 10.59
C THR A 132 4.71 -12.69 10.56
N PHE A 133 4.59 -14.01 10.35
CA PHE A 133 5.71 -14.91 10.07
C PHE A 133 5.22 -16.14 9.30
N ASP A 134 6.12 -16.85 8.62
CA ASP A 134 5.81 -18.10 7.91
C ASP A 134 6.98 -19.12 7.93
N SER A 135 8.04 -18.86 8.70
CA SER A 135 9.24 -19.69 8.77
C SER A 135 9.81 -19.81 10.19
N GLU A 136 10.61 -20.85 10.41
CA GLU A 136 11.24 -21.12 11.71
C GLU A 136 12.35 -20.10 12.03
N GLU A 137 13.11 -19.69 11.01
CA GLU A 137 14.16 -18.69 11.15
C GLU A 137 13.59 -17.33 11.61
N GLU A 138 12.38 -16.99 11.18
CA GLU A 138 11.70 -15.78 11.63
C GLU A 138 11.34 -15.86 13.12
N LEU A 139 10.85 -17.02 13.59
CA LEU A 139 10.58 -17.25 15.02
C LEU A 139 11.85 -17.05 15.86
N VAL A 140 12.98 -17.59 15.41
CA VAL A 140 14.27 -17.43 16.10
C VAL A 140 14.69 -15.96 16.17
N LYS A 141 14.45 -15.18 15.11
CA LYS A 141 14.75 -13.73 15.11
C LYS A 141 13.85 -12.97 16.08
N VAL A 142 12.55 -13.25 16.07
CA VAL A 142 11.57 -12.60 16.97
C VAL A 142 11.89 -12.91 18.43
N ALA A 143 12.13 -14.17 18.78
CA ALA A 143 12.48 -14.58 20.15
C ALA A 143 13.69 -13.82 20.72
N ARG A 144 14.62 -13.39 19.86
CA ARG A 144 15.81 -12.63 20.26
C ARG A 144 15.62 -11.12 20.31
N CYS A 145 14.64 -10.57 19.59
CA CYS A 145 14.56 -9.14 19.32
C CYS A 145 13.28 -8.47 19.81
N HIS A 146 12.21 -9.24 20.05
CA HIS A 146 10.90 -8.70 20.37
C HIS A 146 10.12 -9.65 21.30
N GLU A 147 10.42 -9.59 22.59
CA GLU A 147 9.84 -10.46 23.63
C GLU A 147 8.30 -10.36 23.74
N ASN A 148 7.74 -9.18 23.46
CA ASN A 148 6.30 -8.93 23.56
C ASN A 148 5.54 -9.05 22.24
N ALA A 149 6.12 -9.74 21.24
CA ALA A 149 5.52 -9.86 19.91
C ALA A 149 4.25 -10.71 19.99
N LYS A 150 3.23 -10.30 19.22
CA LYS A 150 2.01 -11.07 19.00
C LYS A 150 2.02 -11.53 17.56
N LEU A 151 2.30 -12.81 17.36
CA LEU A 151 2.61 -13.36 16.05
C LEU A 151 1.35 -13.86 15.33
N VAL A 152 1.30 -13.60 14.03
CA VAL A 152 0.24 -14.03 13.13
C VAL A 152 0.87 -14.94 12.08
N LEU A 153 0.49 -16.22 12.07
CA LEU A 153 1.05 -17.19 11.13
C LEU A 153 0.43 -16.97 9.75
N ARG A 154 1.24 -16.62 8.76
CA ARG A 154 0.78 -16.47 7.38
C ARG A 154 0.75 -17.84 6.69
N ILE A 155 -0.40 -18.23 6.15
CA ILE A 155 -0.57 -19.49 5.41
C ILE A 155 -0.53 -19.26 3.90
N ALA A 156 -0.13 -20.28 3.15
CA ALA A 156 -0.18 -20.29 1.70
C ALA A 156 -1.64 -20.41 1.21
N THR A 157 -1.93 -19.81 0.06
CA THR A 157 -3.24 -19.88 -0.61
C THR A 157 -3.08 -20.31 -2.07
N ASP A 158 -4.16 -20.82 -2.66
CA ASP A 158 -4.23 -20.93 -4.13
C ASP A 158 -4.47 -19.53 -4.73
N ASP A 159 -3.38 -18.89 -5.16
CA ASP A 159 -3.39 -17.61 -5.84
C ASP A 159 -3.13 -17.74 -7.35
N SER A 160 -3.28 -18.95 -7.91
CA SER A 160 -3.03 -19.23 -9.33
C SER A 160 -3.80 -18.34 -10.31
N LYS A 161 -4.95 -17.82 -9.86
CA LYS A 161 -5.86 -16.93 -10.61
C LYS A 161 -5.69 -15.44 -10.28
N ALA A 162 -4.70 -15.06 -9.47
CA ALA A 162 -4.37 -13.66 -9.19
C ALA A 162 -3.43 -13.11 -10.26
N VAL A 163 -3.52 -11.80 -10.53
CA VAL A 163 -2.56 -11.11 -11.42
C VAL A 163 -1.16 -11.15 -10.82
N PHE A 164 -1.05 -10.99 -9.50
CA PHE A 164 0.22 -11.03 -8.78
C PHE A 164 0.22 -12.14 -7.72
N GLN A 165 0.91 -13.24 -8.02
CA GLN A 165 1.08 -14.38 -7.11
C GLN A 165 2.10 -14.08 -6.02
N LEU A 166 1.72 -14.32 -4.76
CA LEU A 166 2.52 -14.11 -3.56
C LEU A 166 2.87 -15.44 -2.86
N SER A 167 2.06 -16.49 -3.03
CA SER A 167 2.22 -17.79 -2.34
C SER A 167 3.52 -18.51 -2.69
N VAL A 168 4.10 -18.24 -3.86
CA VAL A 168 5.43 -18.78 -4.23
C VAL A 168 6.53 -18.25 -3.32
N LYS A 169 6.37 -17.02 -2.81
CA LYS A 169 7.36 -16.34 -1.95
C LYS A 169 7.02 -16.44 -0.46
N PHE A 170 5.74 -16.43 -0.11
CA PHE A 170 5.26 -16.33 1.27
C PHE A 170 4.15 -17.33 1.57
N GLY A 171 4.01 -17.67 2.85
CA GLY A 171 2.92 -18.50 3.35
C GLY A 171 3.36 -19.94 3.63
N ALA A 172 3.06 -20.39 4.85
CA ALA A 172 3.30 -21.76 5.25
C ALA A 172 2.21 -22.68 4.69
N THR A 173 2.61 -23.84 4.17
CA THR A 173 1.65 -24.92 3.86
C THR A 173 0.98 -25.41 5.15
N LEU A 174 -0.23 -25.98 5.04
CA LEU A 174 -0.91 -26.59 6.20
C LEU A 174 -0.05 -27.65 6.90
N LYS A 175 0.74 -28.41 6.13
CA LYS A 175 1.68 -29.42 6.67
C LYS A 175 2.79 -28.79 7.53
N SER A 176 3.29 -27.62 7.15
CA SER A 176 4.33 -26.91 7.91
C SER A 176 3.78 -26.15 9.12
N CYS A 177 2.51 -25.77 9.11
CA CYS A 177 1.90 -24.96 10.17
C CYS A 177 2.05 -25.61 11.56
N LEU A 178 1.76 -26.91 11.68
CA LEU A 178 1.89 -27.61 12.96
C LEU A 178 3.30 -27.51 13.54
N ARG A 179 4.33 -27.77 12.72
CA ARG A 179 5.74 -27.67 13.15
C ARG A 179 6.10 -26.25 13.59
N LEU A 180 5.60 -25.23 12.90
CA LEU A 180 5.85 -23.83 13.25
C LEU A 180 5.20 -23.46 14.60
N LEU A 181 3.97 -23.93 14.83
CA LEU A 181 3.26 -23.73 16.10
C LEU A 181 3.98 -24.41 17.27
N GLU A 182 4.43 -25.66 17.09
CA GLU A 182 5.23 -26.39 18.09
C GLU A 182 6.56 -25.67 18.36
N ARG A 183 7.23 -25.18 17.31
CA ARG A 183 8.50 -24.47 17.46
C ARG A 183 8.34 -23.14 18.19
N ALA A 184 7.30 -22.38 17.89
CA ALA A 184 6.98 -21.15 18.60
C ALA A 184 6.74 -21.41 20.10
N GLN A 185 6.14 -22.54 20.45
CA GLN A 185 5.86 -22.91 21.83
C GLN A 185 7.16 -23.21 22.59
N VAL A 186 8.09 -23.93 21.95
CA VAL A 186 9.45 -24.16 22.49
C VAL A 186 10.21 -22.86 22.72
N LEU A 187 9.99 -21.85 21.87
CA LEU A 187 10.62 -20.53 21.98
C LEU A 187 9.88 -19.57 22.93
N GLY A 188 8.75 -19.98 23.52
CA GLY A 188 7.94 -19.13 24.40
C GLY A 188 7.28 -17.94 23.69
N LEU A 189 7.02 -18.06 22.38
CA LEU A 189 6.40 -17.02 21.57
C LEU A 189 4.88 -17.14 21.58
N ASP A 190 4.19 -16.01 21.51
CA ASP A 190 2.73 -15.96 21.51
C ASP A 190 2.17 -15.85 20.08
N ILE A 191 1.54 -16.92 19.60
CA ILE A 191 0.84 -16.95 18.32
C ILE A 191 -0.63 -16.64 18.56
N ILE A 192 -1.09 -15.48 18.08
CA ILE A 192 -2.44 -14.97 18.32
C ILE A 192 -3.40 -15.17 17.14
N GLY A 193 -2.93 -15.68 16.01
CA GLY A 193 -3.77 -15.69 14.82
C GLY A 193 -3.15 -16.25 13.56
N VAL A 194 -3.93 -16.18 12.49
CA VAL A 194 -3.58 -16.64 11.15
C VAL A 194 -3.86 -15.52 10.15
N SER A 195 -2.99 -15.35 9.17
CA SER A 195 -3.21 -14.49 8.01
C SER A 195 -3.07 -15.24 6.70
N PHE A 196 -3.69 -14.73 5.65
CA PHE A 196 -3.47 -15.18 4.27
C PHE A 196 -3.65 -14.02 3.29
N HIS A 197 -3.28 -14.19 2.02
CA HIS A 197 -3.47 -13.14 1.01
C HIS A 197 -3.65 -13.73 -0.40
N MET A 198 -4.75 -13.39 -1.07
CA MET A 198 -5.14 -13.93 -2.39
C MET A 198 -4.38 -13.37 -3.59
N GLY A 199 -3.24 -12.71 -3.38
CA GLY A 199 -2.61 -11.88 -4.40
C GLY A 199 -3.40 -10.62 -4.78
N CYS A 200 -2.79 -9.76 -5.60
CA CYS A 200 -3.46 -8.57 -6.15
C CYS A 200 -4.18 -8.94 -7.46
N GLY A 201 -5.40 -8.43 -7.64
CA GLY A 201 -6.22 -8.73 -8.82
C GLY A 201 -6.75 -10.16 -8.84
N CYS A 202 -7.19 -10.69 -7.69
CA CYS A 202 -7.86 -11.99 -7.63
C CYS A 202 -9.09 -11.98 -8.57
N THR A 203 -9.25 -13.04 -9.36
CA THR A 203 -10.36 -13.19 -10.32
C THR A 203 -11.35 -14.29 -9.94
N ASP A 204 -11.22 -14.87 -8.75
CA ASP A 204 -12.08 -15.94 -8.25
C ASP A 204 -12.34 -15.79 -6.75
N PRO A 205 -13.52 -15.25 -6.35
CA PRO A 205 -13.88 -15.04 -4.96
C PRO A 205 -13.88 -16.32 -4.11
N GLU A 206 -14.12 -17.49 -4.70
CA GLU A 206 -14.20 -18.76 -3.95
C GLU A 206 -12.87 -19.16 -3.31
N THR A 207 -11.75 -18.61 -3.80
CA THR A 207 -10.44 -18.78 -3.17
C THR A 207 -10.45 -18.33 -1.70
N TYR A 208 -11.22 -17.28 -1.36
CA TYR A 208 -11.41 -16.85 0.03
C TYR A 208 -12.12 -17.88 0.89
N THR A 209 -13.13 -18.58 0.38
CA THR A 209 -13.82 -19.65 1.10
C THR A 209 -12.83 -20.71 1.56
N GLN A 210 -11.96 -21.15 0.65
CA GLN A 210 -10.95 -22.17 0.96
C GLN A 210 -9.94 -21.66 1.98
N ALA A 211 -9.37 -20.46 1.81
CA ALA A 211 -8.37 -19.96 2.76
C ALA A 211 -8.95 -19.68 4.16
N ILE A 212 -10.21 -19.25 4.27
CA ILE A 212 -10.90 -19.11 5.55
C ILE A 212 -11.05 -20.49 6.22
N SER A 213 -11.42 -21.51 5.45
CA SER A 213 -11.48 -22.89 5.94
C SER A 213 -10.11 -23.41 6.39
N ASP A 214 -9.06 -23.14 5.62
CA ASP A 214 -7.68 -23.54 5.95
C ASP A 214 -7.17 -22.81 7.19
N ALA A 215 -7.49 -21.52 7.34
CA ALA A 215 -7.19 -20.76 8.54
C ALA A 215 -7.87 -21.37 9.77
N ARG A 216 -9.14 -21.78 9.68
CA ARG A 216 -9.85 -22.49 10.76
C ARG A 216 -9.12 -23.77 11.16
N CYS A 217 -8.65 -24.55 10.18
CA CYS A 217 -7.86 -25.75 10.43
C CYS A 217 -6.57 -25.43 11.23
N VAL A 218 -5.87 -24.35 10.90
CA VAL A 218 -4.68 -23.91 11.65
C VAL A 218 -5.01 -23.39 13.05
N PHE A 219 -6.14 -22.71 13.23
CA PHE A 219 -6.65 -22.38 14.57
C PHE A 219 -6.88 -23.65 15.42
N ASP A 220 -7.48 -24.69 14.84
CA ASP A 220 -7.69 -25.98 15.52
C ASP A 220 -6.37 -26.69 15.86
N MET A 221 -5.37 -26.61 14.97
CA MET A 221 -4.00 -27.09 15.27
C MET A 221 -3.39 -26.33 16.44
N GLY A 222 -3.54 -25.00 16.47
CA GLY A 222 -3.04 -24.12 17.53
C GLY A 222 -3.56 -24.51 18.91
N VAL A 223 -4.86 -24.80 19.00
CA VAL A 223 -5.50 -25.31 20.22
C VAL A 223 -5.00 -26.72 20.57
N SER A 224 -4.74 -27.56 19.57
CA SER A 224 -4.38 -28.99 19.74
C SER A 224 -2.90 -29.25 20.05
N THR A 225 -2.01 -28.25 19.95
CA THR A 225 -0.58 -28.35 20.34
C THR A 225 -0.36 -28.78 21.81
N ARG A 226 -1.44 -28.85 22.60
CA ARG A 226 -1.58 -29.49 23.93
C ARG A 226 -0.88 -30.85 24.12
N HIS A 227 -0.66 -31.64 23.07
CA HIS A 227 -0.35 -33.07 23.23
C HIS A 227 1.13 -33.49 23.09
N HIS A 228 2.03 -32.68 22.51
CA HIS A 228 3.41 -33.13 22.22
C HIS A 228 4.48 -32.66 23.21
N VAL A 229 4.24 -31.62 24.02
CA VAL A 229 5.20 -31.14 25.03
C VAL A 229 4.91 -31.76 26.40
N LYS A 230 4.90 -33.10 26.48
CA LYS A 230 5.01 -33.81 27.76
C LYS A 230 6.48 -33.83 28.19
N ARG A 231 6.98 -32.75 28.81
CA ARG A 231 8.14 -32.84 29.69
C ARG A 231 8.24 -31.65 30.65
N SER A 232 7.88 -31.96 31.89
CA SER A 232 8.29 -31.35 33.17
C SER A 232 7.84 -29.92 33.49
N THR A 233 6.98 -29.82 34.51
CA THR A 233 6.84 -28.75 35.54
C THR A 233 5.78 -27.66 35.46
N GLN A 234 4.93 -27.55 34.43
CA GLN A 234 3.81 -26.57 34.43
C GLN A 234 2.41 -27.17 34.64
N SER A 235 1.55 -26.38 35.29
CA SER A 235 0.15 -26.66 35.64
C SER A 235 -0.74 -27.04 34.43
N PRO A 236 -1.75 -27.94 34.57
CA PRO A 236 -2.62 -28.41 33.49
C PRO A 236 -3.54 -27.36 32.82
N ALA A 237 -3.53 -26.10 33.27
CA ALA A 237 -4.48 -25.07 32.84
C ALA A 237 -4.03 -24.21 31.63
N GLU A 238 -2.78 -24.35 31.15
CA GLU A 238 -2.16 -23.40 30.21
C GLU A 238 -1.53 -24.07 28.97
N LEU A 239 -2.29 -24.87 28.21
CA LEU A 239 -1.75 -25.59 27.05
C LEU A 239 -2.53 -25.31 25.77
N GLY A 240 -1.83 -24.84 24.74
CA GLY A 240 -2.36 -24.47 23.42
C GLY A 240 -2.47 -22.95 23.21
N TYR A 241 -2.43 -22.50 21.96
CA TYR A 241 -2.60 -21.08 21.64
C TYR A 241 -4.06 -20.64 21.75
N ASN A 242 -4.29 -19.51 22.40
CA ASN A 242 -5.56 -18.81 22.33
C ASN A 242 -5.54 -17.83 21.15
N MET A 243 -5.78 -18.34 19.95
CA MET A 243 -5.81 -17.51 18.75
C MET A 243 -7.10 -16.69 18.69
N THR A 244 -6.97 -15.38 18.56
CA THR A 244 -8.06 -14.40 18.59
C THR A 244 -8.08 -13.47 17.38
N LEU A 245 -7.18 -13.67 16.40
CA LEU A 245 -7.05 -12.80 15.23
C LEU A 245 -7.05 -13.60 13.92
N LEU A 246 -8.00 -13.31 13.04
CA LEU A 246 -7.98 -13.74 11.64
C LEU A 246 -7.71 -12.52 10.77
N ASP A 247 -6.74 -12.63 9.87
CA ASP A 247 -6.45 -11.63 8.86
C ASP A 247 -6.67 -12.20 7.46
N ILE A 248 -7.64 -11.64 6.75
CA ILE A 248 -8.02 -12.12 5.41
C ILE A 248 -7.19 -11.49 4.27
N GLY A 249 -6.21 -10.64 4.61
CA GLY A 249 -5.32 -10.02 3.65
C GLY A 249 -6.02 -9.06 2.69
N GLY A 250 -5.42 -8.87 1.51
CA GLY A 250 -5.89 -7.97 0.46
C GLY A 250 -6.24 -8.67 -0.85
N GLY A 251 -6.36 -7.88 -1.92
CA GLY A 251 -6.71 -8.37 -3.27
C GLY A 251 -8.07 -7.91 -3.79
N PHE A 252 -8.80 -7.13 -2.99
CA PHE A 252 -10.12 -6.59 -3.35
C PHE A 252 -10.06 -5.60 -4.52
N PRO A 253 -11.03 -5.66 -5.46
CA PRO A 253 -11.10 -4.73 -6.58
C PRO A 253 -11.43 -3.31 -6.11
N GLY A 254 -10.66 -2.32 -6.58
CA GLY A 254 -10.80 -0.93 -6.15
C GLY A 254 -11.41 0.03 -7.18
N SER A 255 -11.69 -0.44 -8.41
CA SER A 255 -12.35 0.35 -9.45
C SER A 255 -13.47 -0.45 -10.12
N ASP A 256 -14.33 0.25 -10.85
CA ASP A 256 -15.39 -0.40 -11.62
C ASP A 256 -14.90 -0.97 -12.96
N ASP A 257 -13.63 -0.79 -13.31
CA ASP A 257 -13.03 -1.35 -14.53
C ASP A 257 -12.69 -2.85 -14.36
N PHE A 258 -12.67 -3.37 -13.13
CA PHE A 258 -12.51 -4.80 -12.88
C PHE A 258 -13.77 -5.58 -13.27
N LYS A 259 -13.56 -6.78 -13.82
CA LYS A 259 -14.65 -7.70 -14.20
C LYS A 259 -15.51 -8.07 -12.99
N LEU A 260 -14.86 -8.44 -11.88
CA LEU A 260 -15.52 -8.73 -10.61
C LEU A 260 -15.57 -7.49 -9.73
N LYS A 261 -16.72 -7.26 -9.11
CA LYS A 261 -16.98 -6.15 -8.21
C LYS A 261 -16.73 -6.55 -6.76
N PHE A 262 -16.50 -5.56 -5.92
CA PHE A 262 -16.21 -5.73 -4.50
C PHE A 262 -17.29 -6.54 -3.78
N GLU A 263 -18.57 -6.26 -4.04
CA GLU A 263 -19.70 -6.95 -3.39
C GLU A 263 -19.72 -8.45 -3.67
N GLU A 264 -19.26 -8.88 -4.86
CA GLU A 264 -19.17 -10.30 -5.23
C GLU A 264 -18.17 -11.05 -4.33
N PHE A 265 -17.08 -10.40 -3.92
CA PHE A 265 -16.17 -10.95 -2.91
C PHE A 265 -16.82 -11.00 -1.53
N THR A 266 -17.48 -9.92 -1.11
CA THR A 266 -18.09 -9.86 0.22
C THR A 266 -19.25 -10.85 0.38
N ALA A 267 -19.97 -11.17 -0.70
CA ALA A 267 -21.06 -12.14 -0.73
C ALA A 267 -20.57 -13.57 -0.47
N VAL A 268 -19.30 -13.87 -0.77
CA VAL A 268 -18.67 -15.17 -0.51
C VAL A 268 -17.95 -15.17 0.85
N ILE A 269 -17.25 -14.09 1.17
CA ILE A 269 -16.47 -13.96 2.41
C ILE A 269 -17.37 -13.96 3.65
N ASN A 270 -18.47 -13.19 3.66
CA ASN A 270 -19.30 -13.05 4.85
C ASN A 270 -19.89 -14.41 5.32
N PRO A 271 -20.53 -15.23 4.44
CA PRO A 271 -20.98 -16.56 4.84
C PRO A 271 -19.85 -17.51 5.28
N ALA A 272 -18.68 -17.43 4.63
CA ALA A 272 -17.53 -18.25 5.02
C ALA A 272 -17.03 -17.87 6.44
N LEU A 273 -16.99 -16.57 6.75
CA LEU A 273 -16.68 -16.08 8.09
C LEU A 273 -17.73 -16.54 9.11
N ASP A 274 -19.02 -16.43 8.81
CA ASP A 274 -20.08 -16.87 9.72
C ASP A 274 -20.01 -18.38 10.00
N LYS A 275 -19.65 -19.19 9.00
CA LYS A 275 -19.49 -20.64 9.14
C LYS A 275 -18.27 -21.05 9.96
N HIS A 276 -17.11 -20.45 9.69
CA HIS A 276 -15.82 -20.91 10.25
C HIS A 276 -15.36 -20.12 11.48
N PHE A 277 -15.81 -18.87 11.60
CA PHE A 277 -15.46 -17.93 12.66
C PHE A 277 -16.73 -17.15 13.07
N PRO A 278 -17.72 -17.77 13.72
CA PRO A 278 -18.98 -17.08 14.07
C PRO A 278 -18.73 -15.90 15.01
N ALA A 279 -19.62 -14.91 15.01
CA ALA A 279 -19.38 -13.62 15.70
C ALA A 279 -19.14 -13.74 17.22
N ASP A 280 -19.62 -14.81 17.85
CA ASP A 280 -19.49 -15.11 19.27
C ASP A 280 -18.24 -15.93 19.63
N CYS A 281 -17.43 -16.36 18.65
CA CYS A 281 -16.22 -17.15 18.92
C CYS A 281 -15.04 -16.34 19.49
N GLY A 282 -15.20 -15.03 19.66
CA GLY A 282 -14.17 -14.15 20.23
C GLY A 282 -13.02 -13.79 19.28
N VAL A 283 -13.10 -14.17 18.00
CA VAL A 283 -12.09 -13.84 16.98
C VAL A 283 -12.38 -12.47 16.36
N GLN A 284 -11.38 -11.60 16.42
CA GLN A 284 -11.34 -10.37 15.63
C GLN A 284 -10.94 -10.69 14.20
N VAL A 285 -11.68 -10.16 13.23
CA VAL A 285 -11.33 -10.28 11.82
C VAL A 285 -10.82 -8.94 11.30
N ILE A 286 -9.66 -8.96 10.65
CA ILE A 286 -9.08 -7.82 9.95
C ILE A 286 -8.87 -8.18 8.48
N GLY A 287 -8.64 -7.17 7.64
CA GLY A 287 -8.15 -7.36 6.28
C GLY A 287 -7.16 -6.27 5.91
N GLU A 288 -6.37 -6.49 4.86
CA GLU A 288 -5.26 -5.63 4.41
C GLU A 288 -5.53 -4.95 3.04
N PRO A 289 -6.65 -4.21 2.86
CA PRO A 289 -6.94 -3.57 1.59
C PRO A 289 -5.93 -2.46 1.27
N GLY A 290 -5.20 -2.61 0.16
CA GLY A 290 -4.40 -1.56 -0.48
C GLY A 290 -5.17 -0.88 -1.60
N SER A 291 -5.08 -1.44 -2.82
CA SER A 291 -5.62 -0.86 -4.05
C SER A 291 -7.10 -0.50 -3.97
N TYR A 292 -7.90 -1.27 -3.22
CA TYR A 292 -9.31 -0.99 -2.94
C TYR A 292 -9.58 0.48 -2.58
N TYR A 293 -8.76 1.01 -1.68
CA TYR A 293 -8.95 2.36 -1.12
C TYR A 293 -8.57 3.47 -2.08
N VAL A 294 -7.55 3.26 -2.92
CA VAL A 294 -6.83 4.37 -3.56
C VAL A 294 -6.83 4.34 -5.08
N ILE A 295 -7.05 3.18 -5.72
CA ILE A 295 -6.81 3.05 -7.16
C ILE A 295 -7.61 4.08 -7.98
N SER A 296 -8.93 4.17 -7.79
CA SER A 296 -9.79 5.13 -8.51
C SER A 296 -9.74 6.57 -8.01
N ALA A 297 -9.06 6.81 -6.88
CA ALA A 297 -8.97 8.16 -6.32
C ALA A 297 -8.02 9.06 -7.13
N TYR A 298 -7.15 8.49 -7.98
CA TYR A 298 -6.15 9.25 -8.72
C TYR A 298 -6.40 9.20 -10.22
N MET A 299 -6.32 10.38 -10.84
CA MET A 299 -6.26 10.58 -12.28
C MET A 299 -4.93 11.23 -12.63
N LEU A 300 -4.19 10.64 -13.56
CA LEU A 300 -2.95 11.17 -14.11
C LEU A 300 -3.23 11.89 -15.43
N ALA A 301 -2.72 13.10 -15.58
CA ALA A 301 -2.68 13.82 -16.85
C ALA A 301 -1.22 13.87 -17.33
N VAL A 302 -0.98 13.47 -18.58
CA VAL A 302 0.33 13.54 -19.23
C VAL A 302 0.25 14.35 -20.50
N ASN A 303 1.32 15.08 -20.82
CA ASN A 303 1.42 15.90 -22.01
C ASN A 303 2.14 15.14 -23.13
N ILE A 304 1.67 15.29 -24.37
CA ILE A 304 2.38 14.80 -25.56
C ILE A 304 3.54 15.74 -25.84
N ILE A 305 4.76 15.29 -25.59
CA ILE A 305 5.99 16.08 -25.75
C ILE A 305 6.67 15.87 -27.10
N ALA A 306 6.41 14.74 -27.77
CA ALA A 306 6.87 14.52 -29.13
C ALA A 306 5.93 13.57 -29.90
N LYS A 307 5.99 13.66 -31.22
CA LYS A 307 5.18 12.88 -32.15
C LYS A 307 6.01 12.44 -33.35
N LYS A 308 5.80 11.20 -33.80
CA LYS A 308 6.34 10.70 -35.07
C LYS A 308 5.21 10.08 -35.91
N VAL A 309 5.31 10.27 -37.22
CA VAL A 309 4.46 9.59 -38.20
C VAL A 309 5.31 8.54 -38.88
N VAL A 310 4.87 7.29 -38.84
CA VAL A 310 5.54 6.18 -39.50
C VAL A 310 4.63 5.69 -40.61
N MET A 311 5.09 5.83 -41.86
CA MET A 311 4.38 5.28 -43.00
C MET A 311 4.57 3.76 -43.01
N THR A 312 3.48 2.98 -43.13
CA THR A 312 3.59 1.55 -43.37
C THR A 312 3.98 1.35 -44.83
N GLU A 313 5.18 0.85 -45.07
CA GLU A 313 5.55 0.37 -46.40
C GLU A 313 4.74 -0.90 -46.69
N GLN A 314 3.76 -0.88 -47.60
CA GLN A 314 3.42 -2.10 -48.35
C GLN A 314 2.59 -1.91 -49.62
N SER A 315 3.09 -2.59 -50.67
CA SER A 315 2.43 -3.00 -51.91
C SER A 315 1.79 -1.91 -52.76
N ALA A 316 2.43 -1.63 -53.90
CA ALA A 316 1.81 -1.04 -55.07
C ALA A 316 0.54 -1.83 -55.45
N SER A 317 -0.61 -1.38 -54.98
CA SER A 317 -1.91 -1.69 -55.57
C SER A 317 -2.59 -0.36 -55.85
N ASP A 318 -2.81 -0.10 -57.13
CA ASP A 318 -3.32 1.14 -57.73
C ASP A 318 -4.82 1.39 -57.44
N ASP A 319 -5.29 1.12 -56.22
CA ASP A 319 -6.65 1.47 -55.83
C ASP A 319 -6.64 2.84 -55.14
N GLU A 320 -7.35 3.81 -55.72
CA GLU A 320 -7.60 5.17 -55.21
C GLU A 320 -8.47 5.19 -53.93
N ASP A 321 -8.13 4.39 -52.93
CA ASP A 321 -8.74 4.43 -51.61
C ASP A 321 -7.81 5.21 -50.67
N ASP A 322 -8.18 6.49 -50.45
CA ASP A 322 -7.71 7.48 -49.47
C ASP A 322 -6.46 7.03 -48.68
N GLY A 323 -5.31 7.74 -48.81
CA GLY A 323 -3.95 7.42 -48.30
C GLY A 323 -3.84 7.24 -46.78
N ALA A 324 -4.62 6.32 -46.25
CA ALA A 324 -5.21 6.38 -44.93
C ALA A 324 -4.88 5.16 -44.09
N LYS A 325 -4.76 4.03 -44.78
CA LYS A 325 -4.30 2.75 -44.27
C LYS A 325 -2.77 2.73 -44.07
N ASP A 326 -2.08 3.76 -44.54
CA ASP A 326 -0.62 3.75 -44.70
C ASP A 326 0.19 4.48 -43.62
N ARG A 327 -0.40 4.90 -42.49
CA ARG A 327 0.38 5.54 -41.42
C ARG A 327 -0.01 5.12 -40.02
N THR A 328 1.00 4.94 -39.18
CA THR A 328 0.92 4.73 -37.74
C THR A 328 1.51 5.95 -37.03
N LEU A 329 0.98 6.27 -35.84
CA LEU A 329 1.45 7.41 -35.06
C LEU A 329 2.19 6.94 -33.80
N MET A 330 3.23 7.64 -33.42
CA MET A 330 3.95 7.41 -32.17
C MET A 330 3.90 8.69 -31.34
N TYR A 331 3.33 8.61 -30.14
CA TYR A 331 3.30 9.71 -29.18
C TYR A 331 4.28 9.43 -28.04
N TYR A 332 5.07 10.44 -27.67
CA TYR A 332 5.94 10.41 -26.51
C TYR A 332 5.34 11.35 -25.46
N VAL A 333 5.20 10.87 -24.23
CA VAL A 333 4.60 11.63 -23.12
C VAL A 333 5.59 11.82 -21.97
N ASN A 334 5.36 12.84 -21.16
CA ASN A 334 6.25 13.24 -20.07
C ASN A 334 6.13 12.44 -18.76
N ASP A 335 5.73 11.17 -18.86
CA ASP A 335 5.75 10.18 -17.79
C ASP A 335 5.90 8.80 -18.43
N GLY A 336 6.33 7.77 -17.69
CA GLY A 336 6.73 6.49 -18.29
C GLY A 336 6.74 5.32 -17.31
N ILE A 337 7.21 4.16 -17.77
CA ILE A 337 7.21 2.92 -16.99
C ILE A 337 8.17 2.98 -15.78
N TYR A 338 9.16 3.87 -15.83
CA TYR A 338 10.09 4.12 -14.73
C TYR A 338 9.51 5.05 -13.64
N SER A 339 8.32 5.59 -13.87
CA SER A 339 7.60 6.50 -12.97
C SER A 339 6.19 5.97 -12.70
N SER A 340 5.14 6.54 -13.28
CA SER A 340 3.76 6.18 -12.93
C SER A 340 3.28 4.89 -13.58
N PHE A 341 3.83 4.52 -14.73
CA PHE A 341 3.35 3.39 -15.55
C PHE A 341 4.10 2.09 -15.28
N ASN A 342 4.74 1.95 -14.12
CA ASN A 342 5.50 0.75 -13.79
C ASN A 342 4.63 -0.53 -13.83
N GLU A 343 3.34 -0.43 -13.49
CA GLU A 343 2.42 -1.57 -13.55
C GLU A 343 2.17 -2.07 -14.98
N VAL A 344 2.34 -1.23 -16.01
CA VAL A 344 2.16 -1.61 -17.43
C VAL A 344 3.06 -2.78 -17.82
N ILE A 345 4.23 -2.87 -17.19
CA ILE A 345 5.20 -3.97 -17.39
C ILE A 345 4.55 -5.33 -17.09
N PHE A 346 3.66 -5.37 -16.10
CA PHE A 346 2.99 -6.59 -15.65
C PHE A 346 1.55 -6.71 -16.16
N ASN A 347 0.89 -5.58 -16.41
CA ASN A 347 -0.48 -5.52 -16.89
C ASN A 347 -0.67 -4.38 -17.92
N PRO A 348 -0.54 -4.68 -19.23
CA PRO A 348 -0.65 -3.68 -20.29
C PRO A 348 -1.98 -2.92 -20.34
N ALA A 349 -3.06 -3.45 -19.74
CA ALA A 349 -4.36 -2.79 -19.72
C ALA A 349 -4.36 -1.45 -18.95
N TYR A 350 -3.41 -1.27 -18.01
CA TYR A 350 -3.23 -0.02 -17.28
C TYR A 350 -2.68 1.13 -18.13
N GLY A 351 -2.11 0.81 -19.30
CA GLY A 351 -1.58 1.80 -20.25
C GLY A 351 -2.62 2.35 -21.23
N LEU A 352 -3.92 2.06 -21.05
CA LEU A 352 -4.95 2.51 -21.97
C LEU A 352 -5.33 3.99 -21.73
N PRO A 353 -5.09 4.89 -22.71
CA PRO A 353 -5.34 6.31 -22.55
C PRO A 353 -6.83 6.64 -22.63
N ARG A 354 -7.23 7.72 -21.97
CA ARG A 354 -8.48 8.44 -22.23
C ARG A 354 -8.15 9.79 -22.84
N LEU A 355 -8.90 10.17 -23.87
CA LEU A 355 -8.76 11.48 -24.47
C LEU A 355 -9.31 12.55 -23.53
N HIS A 356 -8.52 13.61 -23.36
CA HIS A 356 -8.96 14.84 -22.68
C HIS A 356 -10.17 15.43 -23.41
N LYS A 357 -10.05 15.65 -24.73
CA LYS A 357 -11.12 16.14 -25.59
C LYS A 357 -11.79 14.98 -26.33
N LYS A 358 -13.13 14.95 -26.35
CA LYS A 358 -13.87 13.96 -27.14
C LYS A 358 -13.57 14.16 -28.63
N PRO A 359 -13.37 13.08 -29.40
CA PRO A 359 -13.26 13.18 -30.85
C PRO A 359 -14.49 13.83 -31.45
N LYS A 360 -14.31 14.63 -32.50
CA LYS A 360 -15.41 15.17 -33.30
C LYS A 360 -16.13 14.02 -34.03
N PRO A 361 -17.45 14.13 -34.29
CA PRO A 361 -18.14 13.15 -35.11
C PRO A 361 -17.45 13.00 -36.48
N GLY A 362 -17.13 11.76 -36.87
CA GLY A 362 -16.40 11.48 -38.11
C GLY A 362 -14.89 11.79 -38.06
N GLU A 363 -14.36 12.19 -36.90
CA GLU A 363 -12.92 12.38 -36.76
C GLU A 363 -12.18 11.07 -36.98
N ARG A 364 -11.12 11.17 -37.76
CA ARG A 364 -10.38 10.01 -38.22
C ARG A 364 -9.46 9.47 -37.14
N MET A 365 -9.45 8.16 -36.99
CA MET A 365 -8.67 7.45 -35.98
C MET A 365 -7.52 6.68 -36.63
N TYR A 366 -6.41 6.57 -35.90
CA TYR A 366 -5.16 5.97 -36.38
C TYR A 366 -4.65 4.92 -35.39
N PRO A 367 -3.98 3.86 -35.87
CA PRO A 367 -3.18 3.00 -35.01
C PRO A 367 -2.00 3.78 -34.43
N CYS A 368 -1.90 3.78 -33.11
CA CYS A 368 -0.94 4.57 -32.35
C CYS A 368 -0.16 3.72 -31.34
N SER A 369 1.06 4.14 -31.02
CA SER A 369 1.82 3.68 -29.86
C SER A 369 2.14 4.87 -28.93
N ILE A 370 2.22 4.61 -27.62
CA ILE A 370 2.52 5.61 -26.60
C ILE A 370 3.80 5.19 -25.86
N TRP A 371 4.72 6.14 -25.75
CA TRP A 371 6.05 5.97 -25.20
C TRP A 371 6.27 6.96 -24.06
N GLY A 372 7.05 6.57 -23.06
CA GLY A 372 7.52 7.49 -22.04
C GLY A 372 8.69 8.34 -22.52
N GLN A 373 9.17 9.21 -21.64
CA GLN A 373 10.18 10.22 -21.93
C GLN A 373 11.64 9.75 -21.77
N THR A 374 11.87 8.53 -21.28
CA THR A 374 13.23 8.06 -21.02
C THR A 374 13.98 7.69 -22.30
N CYS A 375 15.30 7.58 -22.20
CA CYS A 375 16.15 7.12 -23.30
C CYS A 375 16.13 5.58 -23.47
N ASP A 376 15.27 4.86 -22.74
CA ASP A 376 15.14 3.42 -22.85
C ASP A 376 14.07 3.03 -23.88
N GLY A 377 14.45 2.19 -24.84
CA GLY A 377 13.53 1.62 -25.84
C GLY A 377 12.48 0.66 -25.26
N LEU A 378 12.55 0.30 -23.98
CA LEU A 378 11.50 -0.44 -23.28
C LEU A 378 10.42 0.48 -22.68
N ASP A 379 10.64 1.79 -22.60
CA ASP A 379 9.73 2.77 -22.02
C ASP A 379 8.52 3.04 -22.92
N ARG A 380 7.66 2.02 -23.02
CA ARG A 380 6.49 1.97 -23.87
C ARG A 380 5.26 1.69 -23.02
N ILE A 381 4.36 2.67 -22.96
CA ILE A 381 3.13 2.64 -22.17
C ILE A 381 2.04 1.84 -22.90
N ALA A 382 1.90 2.07 -24.21
CA ALA A 382 0.92 1.35 -25.02
C ALA A 382 1.56 0.92 -26.35
N GLU A 383 1.61 -0.39 -26.59
CA GLU A 383 2.11 -0.94 -27.85
C GLU A 383 1.19 -0.61 -29.03
N ARG A 384 -0.13 -0.71 -28.80
CA ARG A 384 -1.14 -0.41 -29.81
C ARG A 384 -2.40 0.13 -29.15
N CYS A 385 -2.83 1.29 -29.60
CA CYS A 385 -4.13 1.90 -29.28
C CYS A 385 -4.67 2.61 -30.53
N ILE A 386 -5.95 3.00 -30.50
CA ILE A 386 -6.61 3.73 -31.59
C ILE A 386 -6.95 5.13 -31.09
N LEU A 387 -6.34 6.15 -31.67
CA LEU A 387 -6.49 7.56 -31.27
C LEU A 387 -6.64 8.47 -32.50
N PRO A 388 -7.24 9.66 -32.38
CA PRO A 388 -7.18 10.67 -33.42
C PRO A 388 -5.74 11.20 -33.60
N ASP A 389 -5.55 12.06 -34.61
CA ASP A 389 -4.26 12.67 -34.93
C ASP A 389 -3.92 13.82 -33.96
N LEU A 390 -3.54 13.46 -32.72
CA LEU A 390 -3.19 14.37 -31.63
C LEU A 390 -1.91 15.15 -31.91
N GLN A 391 -1.74 16.31 -31.28
CA GLN A 391 -0.61 17.21 -31.45
C GLN A 391 0.25 17.32 -30.19
N VAL A 392 1.50 17.75 -30.39
CA VAL A 392 2.40 18.09 -29.27
C VAL A 392 1.76 19.21 -28.44
N GLY A 393 1.81 19.07 -27.12
CA GLY A 393 1.15 19.96 -26.17
C GLY A 393 -0.28 19.56 -25.79
N GLU A 394 -0.88 18.56 -26.44
CA GLU A 394 -2.18 17.99 -26.02
C GLU A 394 -2.02 16.98 -24.88
N TRP A 395 -3.12 16.75 -24.15
CA TRP A 395 -3.14 15.94 -22.94
C TRP A 395 -3.82 14.59 -23.14
N LEU A 396 -3.24 13.56 -22.53
CA LEU A 396 -3.84 12.25 -22.33
C LEU A 396 -4.13 12.04 -20.85
N LEU A 397 -5.28 11.45 -20.55
CA LEU A 397 -5.73 11.19 -19.19
C LEU A 397 -5.70 9.69 -18.90
N PHE A 398 -5.27 9.32 -17.70
CA PHE A 398 -5.23 7.95 -17.22
C PHE A 398 -5.93 7.89 -15.86
N ASN A 399 -7.09 7.22 -15.83
CA ASN A 399 -7.84 7.01 -14.60
C ASN A 399 -7.27 5.80 -13.85
N ASN A 400 -7.70 5.63 -12.60
CA ASN A 400 -7.37 4.45 -11.80
C ASN A 400 -5.87 4.31 -11.52
N MET A 401 -5.14 5.43 -11.44
CA MET A 401 -3.69 5.49 -11.31
C MET A 401 -3.23 5.70 -9.85
N GLY A 402 -4.01 5.25 -8.86
CA GLY A 402 -3.74 5.54 -7.45
C GLY A 402 -3.05 4.43 -6.66
N ALA A 403 -2.97 3.23 -7.22
CA ALA A 403 -2.35 2.08 -6.58
C ALA A 403 -1.03 1.74 -7.29
N TYR A 404 0.05 1.57 -6.53
CA TYR A 404 1.37 1.15 -7.03
C TYR A 404 1.94 2.02 -8.17
N SER A 405 1.49 3.26 -8.30
CA SER A 405 2.00 4.26 -9.24
C SER A 405 3.08 5.10 -8.56
N VAL A 406 2.69 6.21 -7.92
CA VAL A 406 3.55 7.20 -7.26
C VAL A 406 4.56 6.56 -6.29
N THR A 407 4.15 5.52 -5.57
CA THR A 407 4.97 4.79 -4.60
C THR A 407 6.18 4.11 -5.25
N LEU A 408 6.01 3.57 -6.46
CA LEU A 408 7.05 2.82 -7.18
C LEU A 408 7.82 3.71 -8.17
N SER A 409 7.40 4.96 -8.35
CA SER A 409 8.06 5.89 -9.26
C SER A 409 9.50 6.18 -8.84
N THR A 410 10.39 6.19 -9.82
CA THR A 410 11.79 6.59 -9.68
C THR A 410 12.04 7.92 -10.38
N THR A 411 13.25 8.47 -10.27
CA THR A 411 13.70 9.63 -11.06
C THR A 411 14.77 9.20 -12.08
N PHE A 412 14.58 8.02 -12.69
CA PHE A 412 15.49 7.50 -13.71
C PHE A 412 15.59 8.49 -14.89
N ASN A 413 16.79 8.66 -15.45
CA ASN A 413 17.16 9.74 -16.39
C ASN A 413 16.98 11.18 -15.87
N GLY A 414 16.71 11.38 -14.58
CA GLY A 414 16.60 12.71 -13.97
C GLY A 414 15.22 13.36 -14.10
N PHE A 415 14.22 12.64 -14.60
CA PHE A 415 12.86 13.16 -14.69
C PHE A 415 12.19 13.22 -13.32
N HIS A 416 11.52 14.33 -13.06
CA HIS A 416 10.78 14.54 -11.82
C HIS A 416 9.51 13.71 -11.76
N LYS A 417 9.05 13.42 -10.54
CA LYS A 417 7.76 12.75 -10.34
C LYS A 417 6.64 13.77 -10.57
N PRO A 418 5.49 13.35 -11.15
CA PRO A 418 4.32 14.22 -11.26
C PRO A 418 3.87 14.73 -9.89
N ASP A 419 3.52 16.02 -9.82
CA ASP A 419 2.93 16.61 -8.63
C ASP A 419 1.52 16.03 -8.37
N VAL A 420 1.11 16.00 -7.10
CA VAL A 420 -0.21 15.49 -6.70
C VAL A 420 -1.04 16.61 -6.09
N HIS A 421 -2.11 16.98 -6.78
CA HIS A 421 -3.10 17.95 -6.31
C HIS A 421 -4.25 17.21 -5.61
N TYR A 422 -4.35 17.33 -4.29
CA TYR A 422 -5.40 16.67 -3.53
C TYR A 422 -6.69 17.49 -3.52
N VAL A 423 -7.82 16.83 -3.72
CA VAL A 423 -9.14 17.45 -3.73
C VAL A 423 -10.13 16.69 -2.86
N MET A 424 -11.12 17.38 -2.32
CA MET A 424 -12.22 16.74 -1.58
C MET A 424 -13.46 17.65 -1.61
N SER A 425 -14.66 17.08 -1.76
CA SER A 425 -15.88 17.88 -1.66
C SER A 425 -16.16 18.32 -0.21
N ARG A 426 -16.76 19.50 -0.05
CA ARG A 426 -17.20 19.98 1.28
C ARG A 426 -18.24 19.05 1.91
N SER A 427 -19.14 18.49 1.10
CA SER A 427 -20.17 17.54 1.56
C SER A 427 -19.57 16.26 2.15
N ALA A 428 -18.48 15.75 1.56
CA ALA A 428 -17.74 14.61 2.11
C ALA A 428 -17.10 14.94 3.47
N CYS A 429 -16.73 16.19 3.72
CA CYS A 429 -16.18 16.64 4.99
C CYS A 429 -17.26 16.73 6.10
N VAL A 430 -18.50 17.11 5.76
CA VAL A 430 -19.60 17.40 6.70
C VAL A 430 -20.40 16.15 7.12
N GLN A 431 -20.38 15.06 6.35
CA GLN A 431 -21.17 13.83 6.61
C GLN A 431 -20.89 13.11 7.96
N LYS A 432 -19.95 13.60 8.77
CA LYS A 432 -19.62 13.06 10.11
C LYS A 432 -20.47 13.60 11.28
N GLY A 433 -21.60 14.27 11.01
CA GLY A 433 -22.54 14.71 12.03
C GLY A 433 -23.35 13.59 12.72
N THR A 434 -23.41 12.39 12.14
CA THR A 434 -24.19 11.26 12.71
C THR A 434 -23.35 9.99 12.76
N ALA A 435 -22.94 9.63 13.97
CA ALA A 435 -22.51 8.29 14.43
C ALA A 435 -21.19 7.69 13.87
N VAL A 436 -20.03 8.36 14.07
CA VAL A 436 -18.77 7.75 14.57
C VAL A 436 -17.95 8.88 15.20
N SER A 437 -17.68 8.81 16.51
CA SER A 437 -16.91 9.83 17.24
C SER A 437 -15.46 9.90 16.76
N GLY A 438 -14.97 11.07 16.31
CA GLY A 438 -13.51 11.31 16.28
C GLY A 438 -12.92 12.23 15.21
N CYS A 439 -13.67 12.76 14.25
CA CYS A 439 -13.06 13.51 13.15
C CYS A 439 -13.09 15.02 13.37
N ARG A 440 -11.93 15.62 13.63
CA ARG A 440 -11.74 17.08 13.71
C ARG A 440 -11.13 17.62 12.41
N LEU A 441 -11.86 17.51 11.30
CA LEU A 441 -11.41 18.07 10.01
C LEU A 441 -11.85 19.52 9.81
N CYS A 442 -12.92 19.95 10.49
CA CYS A 442 -13.41 21.31 10.41
C CYS A 442 -12.92 22.09 11.63
N GLY A 443 -11.82 22.84 11.47
CA GLY A 443 -11.48 23.91 12.39
C GLY A 443 -12.51 25.03 12.26
N GLY A 444 -13.66 24.91 12.92
CA GLY A 444 -14.71 25.92 12.86
C GLY A 444 -15.84 25.70 13.85
N THR A 445 -15.82 26.43 14.96
CA THR A 445 -17.00 26.66 15.80
C THR A 445 -17.96 27.60 15.09
N ARG A 446 -18.86 27.08 14.26
CA ARG A 446 -20.12 27.76 13.94
C ARG A 446 -21.27 26.75 13.98
N ARG A 447 -22.18 26.97 14.94
CA ARG A 447 -23.50 26.31 14.97
C ARG A 447 -24.30 26.85 13.78
N CYS A 448 -24.53 26.02 12.76
CA CYS A 448 -25.61 26.27 11.82
C CYS A 448 -26.86 25.57 12.37
N GLY A 449 -27.78 26.37 12.92
CA GLY A 449 -29.12 25.91 13.24
C GLY A 449 -29.94 25.84 11.96
N VAL A 450 -30.40 24.65 11.61
CA VAL A 450 -31.51 24.47 10.67
C VAL A 450 -32.47 23.50 11.34
N GLY A 451 -33.69 23.98 11.57
CA GLY A 451 -34.74 23.24 12.28
C GLY A 451 -35.12 21.98 11.50
N LEU A 452 -35.19 20.87 12.23
CA LEU A 452 -35.79 19.63 11.75
C LEU A 452 -37.22 19.56 12.31
N ASP A 453 -38.16 19.47 11.39
CA ASP A 453 -39.58 19.22 11.61
C ASP A 453 -39.76 17.81 12.20
N GLU A 454 -40.50 17.72 13.30
CA GLU A 454 -40.74 16.48 14.04
C GLU A 454 -41.76 15.61 13.32
N THR A 455 -41.33 14.49 12.74
CA THR A 455 -42.22 13.34 12.50
C THR A 455 -41.74 12.12 13.28
N ARG A 456 -42.65 11.68 14.17
CA ARG A 456 -42.50 10.65 15.18
C ARG A 456 -42.19 9.27 14.58
N LEU A 457 -41.13 8.63 15.06
CA LEU A 457 -40.96 7.18 15.03
C LEU A 457 -40.83 6.66 16.46
N VAL A 458 -41.85 5.93 16.90
CA VAL A 458 -41.98 5.34 18.24
C VAL A 458 -41.09 4.10 18.32
N VAL A 459 -40.15 4.09 19.27
CA VAL A 459 -39.36 2.91 19.66
C VAL A 459 -39.82 2.47 21.07
N PRO A 460 -40.06 1.17 21.34
CA PRO A 460 -40.53 0.72 22.66
C PRO A 460 -39.43 0.87 23.72
N ARG A 461 -39.79 1.42 24.89
CA ARG A 461 -38.91 1.54 26.06
C ARG A 461 -38.77 0.19 26.78
N LEU A 462 -37.53 -0.24 27.02
CA LEU A 462 -37.20 -1.22 28.06
C LEU A 462 -36.80 -0.50 29.37
N PRO A 463 -37.05 -1.09 30.56
CA PRO A 463 -36.95 -0.39 31.84
C PRO A 463 -35.50 -0.27 32.36
N PRO A 464 -35.19 0.74 33.20
CA PRO A 464 -33.83 0.98 33.67
C PRO A 464 -33.43 0.06 34.83
N LEU A 465 -32.27 -0.57 34.71
CA LEU A 465 -31.55 -1.24 35.82
C LEU A 465 -30.89 -0.19 36.72
N ARG A 466 -31.17 -0.26 38.02
CA ARG A 466 -30.60 0.59 39.08
C ARG A 466 -29.20 0.08 39.45
N TYR A 467 -28.17 0.92 39.34
CA TYR A 467 -26.90 0.73 40.05
C TYR A 467 -26.90 1.55 41.35
N ARG A 468 -26.71 0.88 42.49
CA ARG A 468 -26.44 1.50 43.79
C ARG A 468 -24.97 1.93 43.87
N ALA A 469 -24.75 3.17 44.26
CA ALA A 469 -23.42 3.70 44.61
C ALA A 469 -22.89 3.04 45.89
N ALA A 470 -21.64 2.60 45.88
CA ALA A 470 -20.90 2.18 47.06
C ALA A 470 -20.03 3.34 47.58
N ALA A 471 -20.03 3.51 48.91
CA ALA A 471 -19.38 4.57 49.67
C ALA A 471 -17.83 4.45 49.71
N PRO A 472 -17.10 5.55 49.98
CA PRO A 472 -15.65 5.53 50.09
C PRO A 472 -15.19 5.02 51.46
N VAL A 473 -14.19 4.14 51.46
CA VAL A 473 -13.48 3.68 52.66
C VAL A 473 -12.34 4.66 52.98
N VAL A 474 -12.36 5.16 54.21
CA VAL A 474 -11.33 5.98 54.86
C VAL A 474 -10.19 5.07 55.35
N VAL A 475 -8.94 5.41 55.05
CA VAL A 475 -7.78 4.91 55.81
C VAL A 475 -6.89 6.10 56.18
N SER A 476 -6.70 6.26 57.49
CA SER A 476 -5.87 7.25 58.17
C SER A 476 -4.39 6.82 58.22
N GLY A 477 -3.45 7.77 58.11
CA GLY A 477 -2.03 7.49 58.35
C GLY A 477 -1.09 8.69 58.19
N ARG A 478 -1.02 9.51 59.25
CA ARG A 478 -0.05 10.56 59.66
C ARG A 478 1.34 10.60 58.98
N LEU A 479 1.73 11.77 58.43
CA LEU A 479 2.68 12.79 58.94
C LEU A 479 4.19 12.50 58.75
N SER A 480 4.84 13.29 57.88
CA SER A 480 5.86 14.31 58.23
C SER A 480 6.45 14.88 56.92
N ALA A 481 6.22 16.17 56.65
CA ALA A 481 7.23 17.25 56.64
C ALA A 481 8.13 17.23 55.38
N LEU A 482 8.35 18.31 54.61
CA LEU A 482 8.09 19.73 54.79
C LEU A 482 8.17 20.42 53.40
N PHE A 483 7.45 21.55 53.30
CA PHE A 483 7.33 22.56 52.24
C PHE A 483 8.63 22.95 51.49
N ARG A 484 8.63 23.12 50.15
CA ARG A 484 8.18 24.27 49.32
C ARG A 484 8.87 25.62 49.61
N ARG A 485 9.64 26.11 48.62
CA ARG A 485 9.75 27.49 48.05
C ARG A 485 11.15 27.61 47.39
N LEU A 486 11.37 28.15 46.19
CA LEU A 486 10.89 29.40 45.59
C LEU A 486 11.08 29.41 44.05
N LEU A 487 10.20 30.15 43.39
CA LEU A 487 10.35 30.70 42.04
C LEU A 487 11.30 31.91 42.03
N TYR A 488 11.83 32.20 40.84
CA TYR A 488 12.54 33.41 40.37
C TYR A 488 14.03 33.58 40.68
N GLY A 489 14.81 33.69 39.60
CA GLY A 489 16.20 34.12 39.62
C GLY A 489 16.88 33.85 38.27
N GLY A 490 16.67 34.74 37.30
CA GLY A 490 17.45 34.74 36.07
C GLY A 490 18.88 35.24 36.32
N LEU A 491 19.86 34.64 35.66
CA LEU A 491 21.13 35.24 35.27
C LEU A 491 21.85 34.27 34.34
N GLY A 492 22.10 34.72 33.11
CA GLY A 492 22.84 33.95 32.11
C GLY A 492 24.33 33.88 32.42
N VAL A 493 24.94 32.75 32.08
CA VAL A 493 26.37 32.67 31.72
C VAL A 493 26.52 31.65 30.60
N ARG A 494 27.21 32.08 29.55
CA ARG A 494 27.68 31.28 28.40
C ARG A 494 28.68 30.20 28.87
N ALA A 495 28.55 28.98 28.37
CA ALA A 495 29.68 28.09 28.13
C ALA A 495 29.29 27.08 27.06
N GLY A 496 29.92 27.20 25.89
CA GLY A 496 29.82 26.22 24.82
C GLY A 496 30.64 24.97 25.13
N TRP A 497 30.17 23.83 24.64
CA TRP A 497 31.00 22.66 24.37
C TRP A 497 30.56 22.07 23.03
N ALA A 498 31.39 22.30 22.02
CA ALA A 498 31.46 21.50 20.82
C ALA A 498 32.24 20.22 21.18
N VAL A 499 31.79 19.08 20.67
CA VAL A 499 32.61 17.86 20.61
C VAL A 499 32.81 17.54 19.13
N GLU A 500 33.94 18.03 18.61
CA GLU A 500 34.60 17.48 17.44
C GLU A 500 35.22 16.13 17.80
N ILE A 501 35.01 15.12 16.96
CA ILE A 501 35.89 13.95 16.91
C ILE A 501 36.70 14.08 15.63
N HIS A 502 37.99 14.39 15.82
CA HIS A 502 38.99 14.43 14.76
C HIS A 502 39.32 13.03 14.24
N SER A 503 39.27 12.92 12.92
CA SER A 503 40.04 11.99 12.10
C SER A 503 41.53 12.34 12.13
N ASN A 504 42.40 11.33 12.21
CA ASN A 504 43.82 11.43 11.88
C ASN A 504 44.11 10.43 10.75
N THR A 505 44.42 10.89 9.52
CA THR A 505 45.78 11.12 8.93
C THR A 505 46.54 9.80 8.70
N PHE A 506 47.21 9.48 7.57
CA PHE A 506 47.84 10.17 6.43
C PHE A 506 48.18 9.02 5.42
N SER A 507 48.43 9.13 4.11
CA SER A 507 49.31 10.04 3.38
C SER A 507 49.09 9.92 1.86
N ARG A 508 49.16 11.10 1.22
CA ARG A 508 49.65 11.50 -0.13
C ARG A 508 50.38 10.39 -0.95
N SER A 509 50.32 10.34 -2.29
CA SER A 509 50.54 11.44 -3.24
C SER A 509 50.20 11.09 -4.71
N LEU A 510 49.50 12.02 -5.37
CA LEU A 510 49.75 12.63 -6.69
C LEU A 510 50.10 11.80 -7.97
N LEU A 511 49.29 12.14 -9.00
CA LEU A 511 49.62 12.50 -10.41
C LEU A 511 49.50 11.46 -11.55
N ARG A 512 48.48 11.74 -12.39
CA ARG A 512 48.46 11.89 -13.86
C ARG A 512 49.06 10.78 -14.76
N GLY A 513 48.25 10.36 -15.72
CA GLY A 513 48.69 10.29 -17.13
C GLY A 513 48.38 9.00 -17.88
N CYS A 514 47.49 9.12 -18.86
CA CYS A 514 47.48 8.47 -20.19
C CYS A 514 47.91 7.00 -20.38
N ALA A 515 47.00 6.23 -20.98
CA ALA A 515 47.16 4.92 -21.64
C ALA A 515 48.10 4.97 -22.89
N PRO A 516 48.27 3.88 -23.69
CA PRO A 516 48.71 2.49 -23.44
C PRO A 516 49.85 2.13 -24.46
N PRO A 517 49.92 0.97 -25.15
CA PRO A 517 50.02 -0.47 -24.77
C PRO A 517 51.36 -1.09 -25.27
N LEU A 518 51.71 -2.36 -24.93
CA LEU A 518 52.35 -3.30 -25.89
C LEU A 518 52.63 -4.73 -25.33
N LYS A 519 51.95 -5.69 -25.98
CA LYS A 519 52.37 -7.03 -26.46
C LYS A 519 53.28 -7.96 -25.61
N ARG A 520 52.66 -9.11 -25.31
CA ARG A 520 53.07 -10.51 -25.63
C ARG A 520 54.54 -10.92 -25.39
N ARG A 521 54.75 -11.95 -24.53
CA ARG A 521 55.06 -13.34 -24.94
C ARG A 521 55.29 -14.27 -23.72
N VAL A 522 54.60 -15.41 -23.78
CA VAL A 522 54.75 -16.72 -23.09
C VAL A 522 56.03 -17.40 -23.69
N PRO A 523 56.77 -18.36 -23.06
CA PRO A 523 56.18 -19.61 -22.57
C PRO A 523 56.85 -20.46 -21.47
N THR A 524 56.06 -21.46 -21.03
CA THR A 524 56.40 -22.85 -20.60
C THR A 524 57.22 -23.06 -19.31
N ALA A 525 56.96 -24.04 -18.42
CA ALA A 525 55.95 -25.08 -18.32
C ALA A 525 56.00 -25.76 -16.92
N CYS A 526 54.91 -26.48 -16.62
CA CYS A 526 54.87 -27.75 -15.86
C CYS A 526 54.92 -27.72 -14.31
N ARG A 527 53.77 -27.88 -13.63
CA ARG A 527 53.11 -29.18 -13.35
C ARG A 527 51.91 -29.05 -12.38
N ARG A 528 50.77 -29.56 -12.85
CA ARG A 528 49.69 -30.35 -12.19
C ARG A 528 49.19 -29.94 -10.79
N ALA A 529 47.92 -29.52 -10.69
CA ALA A 529 46.80 -30.41 -10.32
C ALA A 529 45.43 -29.75 -10.59
N THR A 530 44.61 -30.50 -11.32
CA THR A 530 43.16 -30.39 -11.58
C THR A 530 42.35 -30.41 -10.26
N THR A 531 41.17 -29.82 -10.10
CA THR A 531 39.91 -29.96 -10.88
C THR A 531 38.95 -28.79 -10.67
N GLU A 532 38.15 -28.56 -11.70
CA GLU A 532 37.22 -27.48 -12.00
C GLU A 532 35.88 -27.54 -11.24
N SER A 533 35.17 -26.41 -11.20
CA SER A 533 33.72 -26.36 -11.39
C SER A 533 33.35 -25.01 -12.02
N SER A 534 32.96 -25.07 -13.28
CA SER A 534 32.64 -23.97 -14.17
C SER A 534 31.23 -23.43 -13.95
N LEU A 535 31.09 -22.10 -13.99
CA LEU A 535 29.82 -21.39 -14.11
C LEU A 535 29.20 -21.68 -15.49
N VAL A 536 28.02 -22.30 -15.50
CA VAL A 536 27.19 -22.45 -16.70
C VAL A 536 26.17 -21.32 -16.75
N LEU A 537 26.34 -20.41 -17.71
CA LEU A 537 25.34 -19.43 -18.14
C LEU A 537 24.33 -20.14 -19.06
N LEU A 538 23.11 -20.35 -18.57
CA LEU A 538 21.99 -20.86 -19.37
C LEU A 538 21.28 -19.69 -20.06
N ALA A 539 21.53 -19.52 -21.36
CA ALA A 539 20.69 -18.77 -22.27
C ALA A 539 19.46 -19.62 -22.67
N LYS A 540 18.24 -19.09 -22.52
CA LYS A 540 17.00 -19.73 -23.01
C LYS A 540 16.67 -19.26 -24.43
N PRO A 541 16.23 -20.15 -25.34
CA PRO A 541 15.77 -19.79 -26.68
C PRO A 541 14.30 -19.34 -26.70
N ARG A 542 13.96 -18.44 -27.63
CA ARG A 542 12.59 -17.98 -27.95
C ARG A 542 11.80 -19.09 -28.67
N PRO A 543 10.47 -19.21 -28.48
CA PRO A 543 9.64 -20.05 -29.33
C PRO A 543 9.26 -19.34 -30.64
N ALA A 544 9.27 -20.11 -31.72
CA ALA A 544 8.87 -19.73 -33.06
C ALA A 544 7.34 -19.58 -33.18
N ARG A 545 6.92 -18.61 -34.02
CA ARG A 545 5.56 -18.48 -34.54
C ARG A 545 5.24 -19.68 -35.42
N VAL A 546 4.07 -20.28 -35.23
CA VAL A 546 3.39 -21.11 -36.25
C VAL A 546 2.33 -20.20 -36.90
N LEU A 547 2.25 -20.32 -38.23
CA LEU A 547 1.48 -19.52 -39.19
C LEU A 547 0.02 -19.27 -38.80
#